data_AF-A0A7W1B4Q1-F1
#
_entry.id   AF-A0A7W1B4Q1-F1
#
_cell.length_a   1.000
_cell.length_b   1.000
_cell.length_c   1.000
_cell.angle_alpha   90.00
_cell.angle_beta   90.00
_cell.angle_gamma   90.00
#
_symmetry.space_group_name_H-M   'P 1'
#
loop_
_entity.id
_entity.type
_entity.pdbx_description
1 polymer ?
#
loop_
_entity_poly.entity_id
_entity_poly.type
_entity_poly.pdbx_seq_one_letter_code
_entity_poly.pdbx_strand_id
1 'polypeptide(L)'
;MSIPTLHPDLAERVLMRTVADLCDRFAGIFSAETVNRYVHESYQGLYRTAAIKHHLPMLAGRFAAQRLQALAQATGKIDKPVPEVLFICVHNAGRSQMAAALLH
;
A
#
# COMPACT_ATOMS: atom_id res chain seq x y z
N MET A 1 -6.17 -4.43 28.43
CA MET A 1 -4.80 -4.29 27.91
C MET A 1 -4.82 -3.22 26.84
N SER A 2 -4.47 -1.98 27.17
CA SER A 2 -4.56 -0.84 26.24
C SER A 2 -3.33 -0.86 25.34
N ILE A 3 -3.52 -1.18 24.06
CA ILE A 3 -2.45 -1.10 23.06
C ILE A 3 -2.05 0.37 22.92
N PRO A 4 -0.76 0.74 23.04
CA PRO A 4 -0.33 2.12 22.84
C PRO A 4 -0.64 2.50 21.39
N THR A 5 -1.59 3.40 21.22
CA THR A 5 -1.86 4.08 19.96
C THR A 5 -0.59 4.76 19.50
N LEU A 6 -0.23 4.57 18.22
CA LEU A 6 0.88 5.30 17.62
C LEU A 6 0.62 6.81 17.78
N HIS A 7 1.60 7.56 18.27
CA HIS A 7 1.49 9.01 18.34
C HIS A 7 1.25 9.54 16.91
N PRO A 8 0.27 10.42 16.67
CA PRO A 8 -0.06 10.92 15.33
C PRO A 8 1.17 11.41 14.55
N ASP A 9 2.09 12.10 15.24
CA ASP A 9 3.32 12.62 14.64
C ASP A 9 4.28 11.54 14.15
N LEU A 10 4.28 10.35 14.78
CA LEU A 10 5.12 9.24 14.33
C LEU A 10 4.55 8.63 13.05
N ALA A 11 3.22 8.50 12.96
CA ALA A 11 2.56 7.99 11.76
C ALA A 11 2.87 8.91 10.58
N GLU A 12 2.71 10.22 10.78
CA GLU A 12 2.98 11.22 9.75
C GLU A 12 4.43 11.17 9.26
N ARG A 13 5.41 11.10 10.17
CA ARG A 13 6.82 10.96 9.79
C ARG A 13 7.10 9.72 8.95
N VAL A 14 6.47 8.59 9.29
CA VAL A 14 6.62 7.35 8.50
C VAL A 14 5.98 7.49 7.12
N LEU A 15 4.80 8.12 7.03
CA LEU A 15 4.14 8.37 5.75
C LEU A 15 4.94 9.33 4.88
N MET A 16 5.43 10.45 5.42
CA MET A 16 6.29 11.39 4.69
C MET A 16 7.55 10.73 4.15
N ARG A 17 8.23 9.91 4.96
CA ARG A 17 9.40 9.14 4.50
C ARG A 17 9.02 8.15 3.41
N THR A 18 7.91 7.45 3.57
CA THR A 18 7.40 6.51 2.56
C THR A 18 7.09 7.23 1.24
N VAL A 19 6.51 8.43 1.29
CA VAL A 19 6.25 9.24 0.10
C VAL A 19 7.56 9.59 -0.60
N ALA A 20 8.58 10.06 0.13
CA ALA A 20 9.89 10.36 -0.43
C ALA A 20 10.52 9.12 -1.10
N ASP A 21 10.58 7.99 -0.38
CA ASP A 21 11.15 6.74 -0.90
C ASP A 21 10.42 6.25 -2.16
N LEU A 22 9.09 6.39 -2.22
CA LEU A 22 8.30 5.99 -3.39
C LEU A 22 8.38 6.99 -4.54
N CYS A 23 8.54 8.29 -4.26
CA CYS A 23 8.81 9.30 -5.29
C CYS A 23 10.12 8.98 -6.01
N ASP A 24 11.17 8.64 -5.26
CA ASP A 24 12.46 8.26 -5.83
C ASP A 24 12.34 6.96 -6.64
N ARG A 25 11.67 5.94 -6.08
CA ARG A 25 11.46 4.65 -6.76
C ARG A 25 10.69 4.77 -8.07
N PHE A 26 9.70 5.66 -8.14
CA PHE A 26 8.84 5.84 -9.31
C PHE A 26 9.14 7.15 -10.06
N ALA A 27 10.35 7.68 -9.92
CA ALA A 27 10.79 8.88 -10.62
C ALA A 27 10.63 8.72 -12.14
N GLY A 28 10.08 9.75 -12.80
CA GLY A 28 9.77 9.73 -14.23
C GLY A 28 8.50 8.94 -14.62
N ILE A 29 7.90 8.18 -13.69
CA ILE A 29 6.68 7.40 -13.93
C ILE A 29 5.46 8.12 -13.36
N PHE A 30 5.55 8.61 -12.12
CA PHE A 30 4.48 9.31 -11.41
C PHE A 30 4.95 10.65 -10.84
N SER A 31 4.02 11.60 -10.72
CA SER A 31 4.26 12.85 -9.99
C SER A 31 4.29 12.59 -8.48
N ALA A 32 5.01 13.45 -7.74
CA ALA A 32 5.02 13.42 -6.28
C ALA A 32 3.60 13.54 -5.69
N GLU A 33 2.72 14.33 -6.31
CA GLU A 33 1.31 14.45 -5.90
C GLU A 33 0.56 13.12 -6.01
N THR A 34 0.80 12.37 -7.10
CA THR A 34 0.17 11.05 -7.29
C THR A 34 0.66 10.07 -6.25
N VAL A 35 1.97 10.00 -5.99
CA VAL A 35 2.55 9.14 -4.96
C VAL A 35 1.98 9.50 -3.58
N ASN A 36 1.98 10.79 -3.24
CA ASN A 36 1.45 11.29 -1.97
C ASN A 36 0.00 10.89 -1.75
N ARG A 37 -0.85 11.09 -2.78
CA ARG A 37 -2.26 10.69 -2.74
C ARG A 37 -2.41 9.18 -2.51
N TYR A 38 -1.66 8.35 -3.24
CA TYR A 38 -1.73 6.90 -3.11
C TYR A 38 -1.32 6.40 -1.72
N VAL A 39 -0.29 7.00 -1.11
CA VAL A 39 0.14 6.66 0.25
C VAL A 39 -0.95 7.02 1.26
N HIS A 40 -1.48 8.25 1.20
CA HIS A 40 -2.49 8.71 2.16
C HIS A 40 -3.83 7.98 2.01
N GLU A 41 -4.29 7.73 0.79
CA GLU A 41 -5.50 6.94 0.55
C GLU A 41 -5.36 5.50 1.05
N SER A 42 -4.18 4.89 0.84
CA SER A 42 -3.90 3.53 1.34
C SER A 42 -3.91 3.51 2.87
N TYR A 43 -3.35 4.52 3.51
CA TYR A 43 -3.40 4.68 4.97
C TYR A 43 -4.84 4.84 5.46
N GLN A 44 -5.61 5.76 4.88
CA GLN A 44 -7.01 6.00 5.25
C GLN A 44 -7.90 4.78 5.01
N GLY A 45 -7.68 4.04 3.92
CA GLY A 45 -8.42 2.82 3.60
C GLY A 45 -8.22 1.74 4.66
N LEU A 46 -6.96 1.48 5.04
CA LEU A 46 -6.64 0.51 6.08
C LEU A 46 -7.05 1.00 7.48
N TYR A 47 -6.96 2.29 7.76
CA TYR A 47 -7.33 2.88 9.06
C TYR A 47 -8.78 2.61 9.45
N ARG A 48 -9.70 2.58 8.46
CA ARG A 48 -11.13 2.36 8.69
C ARG A 48 -11.46 0.97 9.22
N THR A 49 -10.67 -0.04 8.88
CA THR A 49 -10.97 -1.45 9.19
C THR A 49 -9.95 -2.08 10.13
N ALA A 50 -8.77 -1.49 10.31
CA ALA A 50 -7.73 -2.04 11.15
C ALA A 50 -8.08 -1.96 12.65
N ALA A 51 -8.14 -3.13 13.31
CA ALA A 51 -8.27 -3.22 14.75
C ALA A 51 -7.00 -2.71 15.48
N ILE A 52 -5.82 -2.94 14.90
CA ILE A 52 -4.52 -2.55 15.47
C ILE A 52 -3.85 -1.54 14.55
N LYS A 53 -3.55 -0.34 15.08
CA LYS A 53 -3.02 0.79 14.30
C LYS A 53 -1.51 0.97 14.36
N HIS A 54 -0.85 0.22 15.25
CA HIS A 54 0.58 0.39 15.52
C HIS A 54 1.47 0.16 14.27
N HIS A 55 1.14 -0.82 13.43
CA HIS A 55 1.91 -1.08 12.19
C HIS A 55 1.28 -0.49 10.93
N LEU A 56 0.20 0.29 11.10
CA LEU A 56 -0.62 0.74 9.99
C LEU A 56 0.12 1.64 8.99
N PRO A 57 0.98 2.60 9.39
CA PRO A 57 1.72 3.41 8.42
C PRO A 57 2.64 2.58 7.52
N MET A 58 3.31 1.56 8.09
CA MET A 58 4.18 0.67 7.34
C MET A 58 3.38 -0.20 6.37
N LEU A 59 2.26 -0.78 6.81
CA LEU A 59 1.37 -1.57 5.95
C LEU A 59 0.78 -0.71 4.82
N ALA A 60 0.41 0.53 5.11
CA ALA A 60 -0.08 1.48 4.13
C ALA A 60 0.98 1.80 3.06
N GLY A 61 2.24 1.98 3.45
CA GLY A 61 3.33 2.20 2.51
C GLY A 61 3.56 1.02 1.58
N ARG A 62 3.55 -0.22 2.12
CA ARG A 62 3.65 -1.43 1.31
C ARG A 62 2.47 -1.57 0.34
N PHE A 63 1.26 -1.31 0.81
CA PHE A 63 0.07 -1.39 -0.03
C PHE A 63 0.08 -0.33 -1.13
N ALA A 64 0.49 0.91 -0.81
CA ALA A 64 0.65 1.97 -1.80
C ALA A 64 1.69 1.61 -2.87
N ALA A 65 2.82 1.03 -2.47
CA ALA A 65 3.85 0.57 -3.40
C ALA A 65 3.32 -0.49 -4.38
N GLN A 66 2.54 -1.47 -3.88
CA GLN A 66 1.91 -2.49 -4.71
C GLN A 66 0.90 -1.87 -5.68
N ARG A 67 0.06 -0.93 -5.23
CA ARG A 67 -0.91 -0.22 -6.07
C ARG A 67 -0.23 0.61 -7.17
N LEU A 68 0.85 1.32 -6.84
CA LEU A 68 1.61 2.12 -7.80
C LEU A 68 2.32 1.23 -8.84
N GLN A 69 2.91 0.10 -8.41
CA GLN A 69 3.50 -0.87 -9.31
C GLN A 69 2.48 -1.42 -10.31
N ALA A 70 1.33 -1.88 -9.80
CA ALA A 70 0.24 -2.40 -10.64
C ALA A 70 -0.30 -1.33 -11.60
N LEU A 71 -0.42 -0.06 -11.16
CA LEU A 71 -0.82 1.03 -12.03
C LEU A 71 0.21 1.30 -13.14
N ALA A 72 1.50 1.31 -12.81
CA ALA A 72 2.57 1.53 -13.79
C ALA A 72 2.59 0.42 -14.83
N GLN A 73 2.39 -0.82 -14.40
CA GLN A 73 2.26 -1.98 -15.27
C GLN A 73 0.99 -1.89 -16.14
N ALA A 74 -0.17 -1.57 -15.56
CA ALA A 74 -1.42 -1.43 -16.29
C ALA A 74 -1.40 -0.30 -17.33
N THR A 75 -0.61 0.74 -17.09
CA THR A 75 -0.45 1.89 -18.02
C THR A 75 0.72 1.72 -18.98
N GLY A 76 1.38 0.55 -19.00
CA GLY A 76 2.49 0.26 -19.91
C GLY A 76 3.77 1.06 -19.62
N LYS A 77 3.88 1.68 -18.43
CA LYS A 77 5.08 2.42 -18.00
C LYS A 77 6.16 1.51 -17.42
N ILE A 78 5.77 0.33 -16.97
CA ILE A 78 6.66 -0.76 -16.54
C ILE A 78 6.22 -2.02 -17.24
N ASP A 79 7.16 -2.80 -17.74
CA ASP A 79 6.87 -4.07 -18.40
C ASP A 79 6.24 -5.09 -17.45
N LYS A 80 5.43 -5.98 -18.04
CA LYS A 80 4.81 -7.12 -17.36
C LYS A 80 5.51 -8.41 -17.80
N PRO A 81 6.58 -8.84 -17.12
CA PRO A 81 7.32 -10.04 -17.53
C PRO A 81 6.54 -11.34 -17.29
N VAL A 82 5.51 -11.30 -16.43
CA VAL A 82 4.66 -12.44 -16.07
C VAL A 82 3.19 -12.00 -15.99
N PRO A 83 2.22 -12.93 -16.11
CA PRO A 83 0.81 -12.64 -15.88
C PRO A 83 0.54 -12.14 -14.45
N GLU A 84 -0.36 -11.16 -14.31
CA GLU A 84 -0.85 -10.68 -13.01
C GLU A 84 -2.22 -11.29 -12.69
N VAL A 85 -2.45 -11.69 -11.43
CA VAL A 85 -3.71 -12.29 -10.97
C VAL A 85 -4.24 -11.53 -9.75
N LEU A 86 -5.55 -11.23 -9.74
CA LEU A 86 -6.24 -10.57 -8.64
C LEU A 86 -7.29 -11.49 -8.02
N PHE A 87 -7.16 -11.77 -6.72
CA PHE A 87 -8.16 -12.50 -5.94
C PHE A 87 -9.01 -11.55 -5.10
N ILE A 88 -10.34 -11.70 -5.16
CA ILE A 88 -11.29 -10.85 -4.44
C ILE A 88 -12.20 -11.72 -3.57
N CYS A 89 -12.41 -11.30 -2.32
CA CYS A 89 -13.46 -11.83 -1.45
C CYS A 89 -14.00 -10.72 -0.54
N VAL A 90 -15.13 -10.95 0.13
CA VAL A 90 -15.85 -9.93 0.92
C VAL A 90 -14.97 -9.27 2.00
N HIS A 91 -14.25 -10.06 2.79
CA HIS A 91 -13.50 -9.56 3.96
C HIS A 91 -12.01 -9.38 3.71
N ASN A 92 -11.49 -9.87 2.56
CA ASN A 92 -10.06 -9.94 2.27
C ASN A 92 -9.19 -10.59 3.38
N ALA A 93 -9.76 -11.53 4.15
CA ALA A 93 -9.13 -12.16 5.31
C ALA A 93 -9.23 -13.71 5.30
N GLY A 94 -9.61 -14.30 4.17
CA GLY A 94 -9.85 -15.74 4.04
C GLY A 94 -9.54 -16.25 2.63
N ARG A 95 -10.59 -16.57 1.84
CA ARG A 95 -10.43 -17.18 0.50
C ARG A 95 -9.44 -16.46 -0.41
N SER A 96 -9.52 -15.13 -0.52
CA SER A 96 -8.60 -14.37 -1.37
C SER A 96 -7.15 -14.45 -0.88
N GLN A 97 -6.93 -14.44 0.43
CA GLN A 97 -5.59 -14.54 1.03
C GLN A 97 -5.02 -15.95 0.86
N MET A 98 -5.83 -17.00 1.07
CA MET A 98 -5.42 -18.39 0.84
C MET A 98 -5.07 -18.62 -0.63
N ALA A 99 -5.91 -18.15 -1.55
CA ALA A 99 -5.66 -18.29 -2.99
C ALA A 99 -4.38 -17.57 -3.41
N ALA A 100 -4.15 -16.34 -2.94
CA ALA A 100 -2.93 -15.59 -3.20
C ALA A 100 -1.68 -16.29 -2.63
N ALA A 101 -1.77 -16.91 -1.46
CA ALA A 101 -0.65 -17.65 -0.84
C ALA A 101 -0.33 -18.98 -1.56
N LEU A 102 -1.36 -19.65 -2.11
CA LEU A 102 -1.19 -20.94 -2.77
C LEU A 102 -0.72 -20.84 -4.23
N LEU A 103 -1.01 -19.73 -4.92
CA LEU A 103 -0.64 -19.52 -6.34
C LEU A 103 0.84 -19.10 -6.55
N HIS A 104 1.65 -18.95 -5.49
CA HIS A 104 2.97 -18.29 -5.57
C HIS A 104 3.91 -18.81 -6.67
#